data_AF-A0A0C2FJX3-F1
#
_entry.id   AF-A0A0C2FJX3-F1
#
_cell.length_a   1.000
_cell.length_b   1.000
_cell.length_c   1.000
_cell.angle_alpha   90.00
_cell.angle_beta   90.00
_cell.angle_gamma   90.00
#
_symmetry.space_group_name_H-M   'P 1'
#
loop_
_entity.id
_entity.type
_entity.pdbx_description
1 polymer ?
#
loop_
_entity_poly.entity_id
_entity_poly.type
_entity_poly.pdbx_seq_one_letter_code
_entity_poly.pdbx_strand_id
1 'polypeptide(L)'
;SLAEKLAGSSSVAMCNPTTLNYLISRIVPPFTQARVVLFALLALEKFAQTSENQFLISRTLEQAPSHPLKGVGPKLYYVITPNRTYAYETTDVSKINAMLNHEDVSEYLKIGPDGLEARCDVSSFESVRCTLQYKT
;
A
#
# COMPACT_ATOMS: atom_id res chain seq x y z
N SER A 1 10.30 -11.10 4.64
CA SER A 1 9.02 -10.79 5.32
C SER A 1 7.94 -11.79 4.92
N LEU A 2 6.95 -12.11 5.77
CA LEU A 2 5.78 -12.94 5.39
C LEU A 2 5.09 -12.38 4.13
N ALA A 3 5.12 -11.07 3.94
CA ALA A 3 4.61 -10.38 2.76
C ALA A 3 5.32 -10.75 1.44
N GLU A 4 6.62 -11.08 1.46
CA GLU A 4 7.36 -11.54 0.27
C GLU A 4 6.97 -12.98 -0.10
N LYS A 5 6.62 -13.80 0.91
CA LYS A 5 6.10 -15.16 0.71
C LYS A 5 4.64 -15.17 0.21
N LEU A 6 3.96 -14.03 0.21
CA LEU A 6 2.58 -13.85 -0.23
C LEU A 6 2.46 -13.22 -1.63
N ALA A 7 3.54 -13.12 -2.39
CA ALA A 7 3.54 -12.66 -3.77
C ALA A 7 3.30 -13.82 -4.78
N GLY A 8 2.77 -13.51 -5.96
CA GLY A 8 2.60 -14.46 -7.05
C GLY A 8 1.52 -15.54 -6.81
N SER A 9 1.74 -16.75 -7.31
CA SER A 9 0.76 -17.85 -7.26
C SER A 9 0.43 -18.31 -5.82
N SER A 10 1.37 -18.17 -4.88
CA SER A 10 1.13 -18.46 -3.45
C SER A 10 0.16 -17.48 -2.80
N SER A 11 0.05 -16.25 -3.34
CA SER A 11 -0.91 -15.24 -2.89
C SER A 11 -2.36 -15.71 -3.09
N VAL A 12 -2.64 -16.29 -4.25
CA VAL A 12 -3.99 -16.72 -4.65
C VAL A 12 -4.48 -17.88 -3.79
N ALA A 13 -3.61 -18.86 -3.52
CA ALA A 13 -3.95 -19.99 -2.64
C ALA A 13 -4.21 -19.58 -1.18
N MET A 14 -3.53 -18.52 -0.70
CA MET A 14 -3.65 -18.03 0.67
C MET A 14 -4.77 -16.99 0.86
N CYS A 15 -5.19 -16.33 -0.22
CA CYS A 15 -6.31 -15.39 -0.26
C CYS A 15 -7.66 -16.12 -0.30
N ASN A 16 -7.96 -16.87 0.77
CA ASN A 16 -9.21 -17.60 0.93
C ASN A 16 -10.15 -16.91 1.95
N PRO A 17 -11.44 -17.29 2.01
CA PRO A 17 -12.41 -16.66 2.91
C PRO A 17 -12.00 -16.67 4.38
N THR A 18 -11.33 -17.73 4.85
CA THR A 18 -10.86 -17.82 6.25
C THR A 18 -9.81 -16.75 6.56
N THR A 19 -8.81 -16.61 5.69
CA THR A 19 -7.77 -15.59 5.82
C THR A 19 -8.37 -14.18 5.73
N LEU A 20 -9.26 -13.95 4.77
CA LEU A 20 -9.91 -12.65 4.58
C LEU A 20 -10.79 -12.27 5.77
N ASN A 21 -11.62 -13.18 6.27
CA ASN A 21 -12.43 -12.95 7.46
C ASN A 21 -11.57 -12.62 8.68
N TYR A 22 -10.44 -13.32 8.85
CA TYR A 22 -9.49 -13.00 9.92
C TYR A 22 -8.93 -11.58 9.77
N LEU A 23 -8.40 -11.22 8.59
CA LEU A 23 -7.82 -9.89 8.34
C LEU A 23 -8.86 -8.79 8.51
N ILE A 24 -10.07 -8.99 7.97
CA ILE A 24 -11.19 -8.08 8.09
C ILE A 24 -11.60 -7.89 9.55
N SER A 25 -11.65 -8.97 10.35
CA SER A 25 -11.95 -8.86 11.79
C SER A 25 -10.93 -8.01 12.56
N ARG A 26 -9.70 -7.87 12.06
CA ARG A 26 -8.67 -7.02 12.68
C ARG A 26 -8.79 -5.54 12.32
N ILE A 27 -9.49 -5.21 11.24
CA ILE A 27 -9.69 -3.85 10.75
C ILE A 27 -11.11 -3.32 11.01
N VAL A 28 -11.96 -4.08 11.70
CA VAL A 28 -13.26 -3.63 12.23
C VAL A 28 -13.08 -3.24 13.70
N PRO A 29 -13.73 -2.16 14.19
CA PRO A 29 -13.73 -1.81 15.61
C PRO A 29 -14.29 -2.93 16.51
N PRO A 30 -13.80 -3.09 17.75
CA PRO A 30 -12.78 -2.26 18.40
C PRO A 30 -11.36 -2.59 17.92
N PHE A 31 -10.58 -1.54 17.63
CA PHE A 31 -9.16 -1.70 17.29
C PHE A 31 -8.36 -2.09 18.53
N THR A 32 -7.86 -3.32 18.55
CA THR A 32 -7.11 -3.84 19.70
C THR A 32 -5.67 -3.31 19.72
N GLN A 33 -4.95 -3.37 18.59
CA GLN A 33 -3.56 -2.94 18.49
C GLN A 33 -3.26 -2.32 17.12
N ALA A 34 -2.78 -1.07 17.08
CA ALA A 34 -2.45 -0.36 15.85
C ALA A 34 -1.47 -1.13 14.93
N ARG A 35 -0.51 -1.86 15.52
CA ARG A 35 0.44 -2.71 14.79
C ARG A 35 -0.24 -3.88 14.08
N VAL A 36 -1.23 -4.50 14.72
CA VAL A 36 -1.98 -5.63 14.13
C VAL A 36 -2.89 -5.16 13.00
N VAL A 37 -3.53 -3.99 13.18
CA VAL A 37 -4.32 -3.33 12.13
C VAL A 37 -3.43 -3.03 10.92
N LEU A 38 -2.25 -2.43 11.14
CA LEU A 38 -1.31 -2.11 10.07
C LEU A 38 -0.86 -3.35 9.30
N PHE A 39 -0.50 -4.44 9.99
CA PHE A 39 -0.11 -5.68 9.32
C PHE A 39 -1.26 -6.33 8.56
N ALA A 40 -2.49 -6.24 9.08
CA ALA A 40 -3.66 -6.73 8.36
C ALA A 40 -3.92 -5.95 7.07
N LEU A 41 -3.77 -4.61 7.12
CA LEU A 41 -3.88 -3.75 5.95
C LEU A 41 -2.79 -4.02 4.92
N LEU A 42 -1.53 -4.16 5.35
CA LEU A 42 -0.42 -4.53 4.47
C LEU A 42 -0.63 -5.89 3.81
N ALA A 43 -1.17 -6.87 4.53
CA ALA A 43 -1.50 -8.17 3.97
C ALA A 43 -2.61 -8.07 2.93
N LEU A 44 -3.68 -7.31 3.20
CA LEU A 44 -4.76 -7.06 2.25
C LEU A 44 -4.26 -6.33 0.99
N GLU A 45 -3.39 -5.33 1.14
CA GLU A 45 -2.75 -4.63 0.02
C GLU A 45 -1.91 -5.57 -0.84
N LYS A 46 -1.15 -6.48 -0.21
CA LYS A 46 -0.38 -7.50 -0.94
C LYS A 46 -1.28 -8.51 -1.65
N PHE A 47 -2.38 -8.94 -1.04
CA PHE A 47 -3.35 -9.82 -1.70
C PHE A 47 -4.01 -9.10 -2.88
N ALA A 48 -4.32 -7.82 -2.76
CA ALA A 48 -4.93 -7.01 -3.81
C ALA A 48 -4.01 -6.72 -5.02
N GLN A 49 -2.81 -7.29 -5.11
CA GLN A 49 -1.95 -7.15 -6.29
C GLN A 49 -2.44 -7.96 -7.50
N THR A 50 -3.36 -8.91 -7.31
CA THR A 50 -4.00 -9.66 -8.41
C THR A 50 -5.47 -9.27 -8.53
N SER A 51 -5.98 -9.21 -9.76
CA SER A 51 -7.39 -8.86 -10.04
C SER A 51 -8.40 -9.82 -9.42
N GLU A 52 -8.07 -11.12 -9.35
CA GLU A 52 -8.91 -12.15 -8.72
C GLU A 52 -9.07 -11.90 -7.21
N ASN A 53 -7.96 -11.64 -6.51
CA ASN A 53 -7.99 -11.34 -5.08
C ASN A 53 -8.69 -10.01 -4.79
N GLN A 54 -8.52 -8.98 -5.65
CA GLN A 54 -9.25 -7.72 -5.52
C GLN A 54 -10.77 -7.93 -5.53
N PHE A 55 -11.27 -8.78 -6.42
CA PHE A 55 -12.69 -9.11 -6.49
C PHE A 55 -13.17 -9.83 -5.23
N LEU A 56 -12.43 -10.85 -4.77
CA LEU A 56 -12.71 -11.59 -3.54
C LEU A 56 -12.71 -10.70 -2.29
N ILE A 57 -11.71 -9.82 -2.16
CA ILE A 57 -11.60 -8.86 -1.05
C ILE A 57 -12.80 -7.91 -1.08
N SER A 58 -13.11 -7.32 -2.23
CA SER A 58 -14.22 -6.37 -2.38
C SER A 58 -15.56 -7.02 -2.02
N ARG A 59 -15.84 -8.22 -2.54
CA ARG A 59 -17.04 -9.00 -2.19
C ARG A 59 -17.14 -9.31 -0.71
N THR A 60 -16.02 -9.67 -0.07
CA THR A 60 -16.00 -9.99 1.36
C THR A 60 -16.23 -8.75 2.23
N LEU A 61 -15.68 -7.60 1.82
CA LEU A 61 -15.90 -6.31 2.48
C LEU A 61 -17.34 -5.81 2.32
N GLU A 62 -17.98 -6.04 1.18
CA GLU A 62 -19.41 -5.73 0.93
C GLU A 62 -20.34 -6.55 1.82
N GLN A 63 -19.97 -7.79 2.15
CA GLN A 63 -20.74 -8.68 3.01
C GLN A 63 -20.57 -8.39 4.51
N ALA A 64 -19.62 -7.53 4.89
CA ALA A 64 -19.40 -7.18 6.28
C ALA A 64 -20.55 -6.29 6.81
N PRO A 65 -21.13 -6.59 7.98
CA PRO A 65 -22.30 -5.88 8.52
C PRO A 65 -22.05 -4.40 8.83
N SER A 66 -20.78 -4.01 9.01
CA SER A 66 -20.34 -2.62 9.05
C SER A 66 -19.11 -2.50 8.16
N HIS A 67 -19.10 -1.56 7.22
CA HIS A 67 -17.99 -1.40 6.29
C HIS A 67 -16.70 -1.12 7.08
N PRO A 68 -15.75 -2.07 7.14
CA PRO A 68 -14.63 -2.05 8.09
C PRO A 68 -13.81 -0.78 8.01
N LEU A 69 -13.69 -0.24 6.79
CA LEU A 69 -12.88 0.93 6.48
C LEU A 69 -13.55 2.27 6.81
N LYS A 70 -14.84 2.30 7.18
CA LYS A 70 -15.49 3.56 7.60
C LYS A 70 -15.01 4.04 8.98
N GLY A 71 -14.51 3.12 9.82
CA GLY A 71 -14.06 3.42 11.19
C GLY A 71 -12.56 3.71 11.33
N VAL A 72 -11.71 3.36 10.35
CA VAL A 72 -10.23 3.46 10.47
C VAL A 72 -9.70 4.86 10.10
N GLY A 73 -10.58 5.85 9.98
CA GLY A 73 -10.25 7.21 9.56
C GLY A 73 -10.28 7.39 8.04
N PRO A 74 -10.52 8.62 7.54
CA PRO A 74 -10.78 8.89 6.13
C PRO A 74 -9.66 8.39 5.22
N LYS A 75 -8.38 8.51 5.62
CA LYS A 75 -7.22 8.14 4.80
C LYS A 75 -7.14 6.66 4.38
N LEU A 76 -7.70 5.74 5.17
CA LEU A 76 -7.63 4.30 4.89
C LEU A 76 -8.82 3.80 4.06
N TYR A 77 -9.97 4.49 4.13
CA TYR A 77 -11.10 4.27 3.22
C TYR A 77 -10.68 4.44 1.74
N TYR A 78 -9.73 5.33 1.47
CA TYR A 78 -9.25 5.63 0.11
C TYR A 78 -8.27 4.60 -0.47
N VAL A 79 -7.77 3.63 0.30
CA VAL A 79 -6.75 2.66 -0.20
C VAL A 79 -7.36 1.64 -1.16
N ILE A 80 -8.66 1.32 -1.02
CA ILE A 80 -9.30 0.18 -1.72
C ILE A 80 -10.37 0.64 -2.73
N THR A 81 -10.70 1.93 -2.81
CA THR A 81 -11.68 2.42 -3.79
C THR A 81 -11.11 2.48 -5.21
N PRO A 82 -11.81 1.94 -6.23
CA PRO A 82 -11.36 1.89 -7.63
C PRO A 82 -11.29 3.26 -8.34
N ASN A 83 -11.35 4.37 -7.60
CA ASN A 83 -11.38 5.74 -8.15
C ASN A 83 -10.58 6.73 -7.29
N ARG A 84 -9.50 6.27 -6.67
CA ARG A 84 -8.62 7.11 -5.86
C ARG A 84 -7.77 8.01 -6.77
N THR A 85 -7.88 9.32 -6.59
CA THR A 85 -6.90 10.28 -7.14
C THR A 85 -5.53 10.01 -6.50
N TYR A 86 -4.50 9.80 -7.32
CA TYR A 86 -3.18 9.45 -6.80
C TYR A 86 -2.56 10.64 -6.06
N ALA A 87 -1.72 10.37 -5.08
CA ALA A 87 -1.10 11.44 -4.28
C ALA A 87 -0.22 12.36 -5.14
N TYR A 88 0.46 11.82 -6.16
CA TYR A 88 1.26 12.61 -7.10
C TYR A 88 0.40 13.58 -7.96
N GLU A 89 -0.91 13.33 -8.09
CA GLU A 89 -1.84 14.21 -8.84
C GLU A 89 -2.37 15.36 -7.99
N THR A 90 -2.22 15.29 -6.66
CA THR A 90 -2.75 16.28 -5.71
C THR A 90 -1.67 17.05 -4.96
N THR A 91 -0.41 16.65 -5.09
CA THR A 91 0.73 17.29 -4.43
C THR A 91 1.21 18.47 -5.27
N ASP A 92 1.30 19.67 -4.68
CA ASP A 92 1.86 20.84 -5.34
C ASP A 92 3.38 20.71 -5.45
N VAL A 93 3.86 20.53 -6.67
CA VAL A 93 5.30 20.42 -7.01
C VAL A 93 5.85 21.67 -7.69
N SER A 94 5.08 22.75 -7.77
CA SER A 94 5.43 23.96 -8.54
C SER A 94 6.74 24.64 -8.09
N LYS A 95 7.16 24.42 -6.85
CA LYS A 95 8.39 25.00 -6.26
C LYS A 95 9.60 24.06 -6.33
N ILE A 96 9.46 22.89 -6.93
CA ILE A 96 10.47 21.83 -6.91
C ILE A 96 11.26 21.86 -8.22
N ASN A 97 12.56 22.17 -8.14
CA ASN A 97 13.44 22.29 -9.30
C ASN A 97 14.14 20.97 -9.67
N ALA A 98 14.18 20.01 -8.74
CA ALA A 98 14.76 18.70 -8.93
C ALA A 98 14.02 17.69 -8.04
N MET A 99 13.80 16.49 -8.56
CA MET A 99 13.16 15.39 -7.84
C MET A 99 14.08 14.18 -7.86
N LEU A 100 13.86 13.23 -6.95
CA LEU A 100 14.48 11.92 -7.00
C LEU A 100 13.97 11.14 -8.21
N ASN A 101 14.87 10.50 -8.95
CA ASN A 101 14.58 9.81 -10.19
C ASN A 101 13.96 8.44 -9.91
N HIS A 102 12.71 8.24 -10.35
CA HIS A 102 12.01 6.95 -10.18
C HIS A 102 12.67 5.80 -10.95
N GLU A 103 13.37 6.08 -12.05
CA GLU A 103 14.07 5.04 -12.83
C GLU A 103 15.27 4.42 -12.08
N ASP A 104 15.75 5.09 -11.02
CA ASP A 104 16.85 4.59 -10.19
C ASP A 104 16.35 3.83 -8.94
N VAL A 105 15.04 3.63 -8.82
CA VAL A 105 14.40 3.08 -7.62
C VAL A 105 14.33 1.56 -7.71
N SER A 106 14.83 0.90 -6.66
CA SER A 106 14.66 -0.55 -6.48
C SER A 106 13.29 -0.89 -5.88
N GLU A 107 12.97 -2.17 -5.77
CA GLU A 107 11.75 -2.67 -5.13
C GLU A 107 11.62 -2.28 -3.63
N TYR A 108 12.75 -1.95 -2.98
CA TYR A 108 12.83 -1.64 -1.56
C TYR A 108 12.99 -0.15 -1.27
N LEU A 109 13.36 0.63 -2.29
CA LEU A 109 13.42 2.08 -2.21
C LEU A 109 12.06 2.65 -2.64
N LYS A 110 11.52 3.58 -1.87
CA LYS A 110 10.23 4.23 -2.15
C LYS A 110 10.40 5.71 -2.12
N ILE A 111 9.85 6.39 -3.12
CA ILE A 111 9.88 7.86 -3.22
C ILE A 111 8.52 8.42 -2.79
N GLY A 112 8.56 9.52 -2.02
CA GLY A 112 7.38 10.29 -1.63
C GLY A 112 6.69 10.94 -2.83
N PRO A 113 5.41 11.35 -2.70
CA PRO A 113 4.63 11.90 -3.81
C PRO A 113 5.14 13.26 -4.33
N ASP A 114 5.89 13.99 -3.51
CA ASP A 114 6.58 15.22 -3.91
C ASP A 114 7.94 14.97 -4.59
N GLY A 115 8.39 13.71 -4.63
CA GLY A 115 9.67 13.32 -5.20
C GLY A 115 10.89 13.72 -4.37
N LEU A 116 10.73 14.18 -3.12
CA LEU A 116 11.84 14.71 -2.31
C LEU A 116 12.23 13.81 -1.14
N GLU A 117 11.30 12.98 -0.68
CA GLU A 117 11.56 12.01 0.39
C GLU A 117 11.82 10.62 -0.20
N ALA A 118 12.78 9.90 0.38
CA ALA A 118 12.99 8.49 0.08
C ALA A 118 12.96 7.66 1.36
N ARG A 119 12.36 6.47 1.27
CA ARG A 119 12.33 5.48 2.34
C ARG A 119 12.90 4.17 1.82
N CYS A 120 13.86 3.60 2.55
CA CYS A 120 14.35 2.25 2.31
C CYS A 120 13.66 1.28 3.26
N ASP A 121 13.01 0.25 2.72
CA ASP A 121 12.29 -0.77 3.49
C ASP A 121 13.22 -1.92 3.97
N VAL A 122 14.52 -1.82 3.68
CA VAL A 122 15.56 -2.80 4.06
C VAL A 122 16.75 -2.12 4.74
N SER A 123 17.58 -2.90 5.41
CA SER A 123 18.79 -2.39 6.09
C SER A 123 20.00 -2.27 5.16
N SER A 124 19.90 -2.69 3.89
CA SER A 124 20.97 -2.52 2.91
C SER A 124 21.04 -1.08 2.41
N PHE A 125 22.25 -0.67 2.04
CA PHE A 125 22.49 0.65 1.46
C PHE A 125 21.90 0.73 0.05
N GLU A 126 21.21 1.84 -0.24
CA GLU A 126 20.67 2.17 -1.56
C GLU A 126 20.87 3.65 -1.88
N SER A 127 20.89 3.97 -3.18
CA SER A 127 21.11 5.34 -3.67
C SER A 127 20.22 5.65 -4.86
N VAL A 128 19.73 6.88 -4.94
CA VAL A 128 18.91 7.40 -6.03
C VAL A 128 19.50 8.74 -6.51
N ARG A 129 19.50 8.97 -7.82
CA ARG A 129 19.97 10.24 -8.39
C ARG A 129 18.79 11.20 -8.50
N CYS A 130 19.08 12.49 -8.60
CA CYS A 130 18.04 13.46 -8.96
C CYS A 130 17.81 13.47 -10.49
N THR A 131 16.63 13.93 -10.90
CA THR A 131 16.21 14.04 -12.31
C THR A 131 16.97 15.12 -13.08
N LEU A 132 17.60 16.07 -12.38
CA LEU A 132 18.36 17.14 -13.00
C LEU A 132 19.84 16.76 -13.11
N GLN A 133 20.34 16.67 -14.33
CA GLN A 133 21.77 16.53 -14.57
C GLN A 133 22.42 17.91 -14.70
N TYR A 134 23.26 18.28 -13.73
CA TYR A 134 24.07 19.49 -13.84
C TYR A 134 25.09 19.31 -14.97
N LYS A 135 25.01 20.16 -16.00
CA LYS A 135 26.04 20.25 -17.04
C LYS A 135 26.98 21.38 -16.66
N THR A 136 28.19 21.02 -16.24
CA THR A 136 29.36 21.91 -16.18
C THR A 136 29.81 22.32 -17.56
#